data_AF-A0A256XKW2-F1
#
_entry.id   AF-A0A256XKW2-F1
#
_cell.length_a   1.000
_cell.length_b   1.000
_cell.length_c   1.000
_cell.angle_alpha   90.00
_cell.angle_beta   90.00
_cell.angle_gamma   90.00
#
_symmetry.space_group_name_H-M   'P 1'
#
loop_
_entity.id
_entity.type
_entity.pdbx_description
1 polymer ?
#
loop_
_entity_poly.entity_id
_entity_poly.type
_entity_poly.pdbx_seq_one_letter_code
_entity_poly.pdbx_strand_id
1 'polypeptide(L)'
;MSGMQNCEHSVCGRENRVWLPTTKPRYGSIEKHPWCLNCGLVKNISDDQPKSIGYWMNLLSIISTDHDLKQVQKRLIAKEIEDSDIFHDSFGSFGSDQKKTFIGILKKYILLSSIDIDSITFIRKL
;
A
#
# COMPACT_ATOMS: atom_id res chain seq x y z
N MET A 1 -5.19 -17.43 11.33
CA MET A 1 -5.52 -16.00 11.49
C MET A 1 -6.54 -15.68 10.42
N SER A 2 -7.77 -15.40 10.85
CA SER A 2 -8.97 -15.33 10.02
C SER A 2 -8.82 -14.29 8.91
N GLY A 3 -9.11 -14.69 7.67
CA GLY A 3 -9.07 -13.82 6.50
C GLY A 3 -10.00 -12.63 6.69
N MET A 4 -9.44 -11.43 6.59
CA MET A 4 -10.19 -10.18 6.62
C MET A 4 -10.75 -9.94 5.22
N GLN A 5 -11.88 -10.58 4.92
CA GLN A 5 -12.56 -10.45 3.63
C GLN A 5 -13.17 -9.06 3.49
N ASN A 6 -12.83 -8.36 2.40
CA ASN A 6 -13.48 -7.18 1.81
C ASN A 6 -14.56 -6.51 2.68
N CYS A 7 -14.13 -5.72 3.67
CA CYS A 7 -15.04 -4.88 4.44
C CYS A 7 -15.39 -3.64 3.61
N GLU A 8 -16.68 -3.43 3.33
CA GLU A 8 -17.16 -2.12 2.88
C GLU A 8 -17.13 -1.15 4.06
N HIS A 9 -16.12 -0.30 4.12
CA HIS A 9 -15.83 0.50 5.31
C HIS A 9 -16.86 1.60 5.55
N SER A 10 -17.59 1.50 6.66
CA SER A 10 -18.49 2.55 7.15
C SER A 10 -17.81 3.36 8.26
N VAL A 11 -17.48 4.63 7.99
CA VAL A 11 -16.71 5.47 8.91
C VAL A 11 -17.57 5.98 10.07
N CYS A 12 -17.06 5.88 11.30
CA CYS A 12 -17.73 6.42 12.48
C CYS A 12 -17.92 7.96 12.44
N GLY A 13 -18.89 8.46 13.20
CA GLY A 13 -19.11 9.90 13.41
C GLY A 13 -17.95 10.59 14.14
N ARG A 14 -17.92 11.93 14.12
CA ARG A 14 -16.79 12.74 14.67
C ARG A 14 -16.66 12.62 16.19
N GLU A 15 -17.78 12.48 16.87
CA GLU A 15 -17.94 12.30 18.30
C GLU A 15 -17.45 10.93 18.79
N ASN A 16 -17.49 9.92 17.92
CA ASN A 16 -17.14 8.53 18.23
C ASN A 16 -15.70 8.14 17.87
N ARG A 17 -14.87 9.10 17.47
CA ARG A 17 -13.47 8.86 17.07
C ARG A 17 -12.59 8.52 18.28
N VAL A 18 -11.62 7.64 18.06
CA VAL A 18 -10.69 7.19 19.10
C VAL A 18 -9.44 8.06 19.13
N TRP A 19 -8.91 8.32 20.32
CA TRP A 19 -7.67 9.06 20.49
C TRP A 19 -6.47 8.13 20.35
N LEU A 20 -5.59 8.38 19.37
CA LEU A 20 -4.38 7.59 19.16
C LEU A 20 -3.15 8.49 18.93
N PRO A 21 -1.95 8.01 19.28
CA PRO A 21 -0.70 8.72 18.97
C PRO A 21 -0.57 8.95 17.47
N THR A 22 -0.14 10.16 17.09
CA THR A 22 0.16 10.47 15.69
C THR A 22 1.64 10.29 15.39
N THR A 23 1.96 9.97 14.13
CA THR A 23 3.33 9.86 13.63
C THR A 23 3.92 11.22 13.24
N LYS A 24 3.16 12.32 13.39
CA LYS A 24 3.61 13.67 13.05
C LYS A 24 4.81 14.08 13.93
N PRO A 25 5.75 14.88 13.39
CA PRO A 25 7.03 15.21 14.04
C PRO A 25 6.92 16.03 15.34
N ARG A 26 5.71 16.43 15.75
CA ARG A 26 5.48 17.01 17.08
C ARG A 26 5.35 15.87 18.08
N TYR A 27 6.47 15.51 18.71
CA TYR A 27 6.54 14.53 19.80
C TYR A 27 5.34 14.64 20.76
N GLY A 28 4.66 13.52 21.01
CA GLY A 28 3.57 13.42 21.99
C GLY A 28 2.21 13.93 21.52
N SER A 29 2.04 14.24 20.23
CA SER A 29 0.70 14.59 19.72
C SER A 29 -0.19 13.35 19.62
N ILE A 30 -1.45 13.52 20.04
CA ILE A 30 -2.52 12.52 19.94
C ILE A 30 -3.60 13.16 19.08
N GLU A 31 -4.18 12.41 18.15
CA GLU A 31 -5.23 12.88 17.24
C GLU A 31 -6.46 11.98 17.34
N LYS A 32 -7.61 12.46 16.86
CA LYS A 32 -8.84 11.67 16.77
C LYS A 32 -8.89 10.88 15.47
N HIS A 33 -8.76 9.57 15.55
CA HIS A 33 -8.80 8.65 14.42
C HIS A 33 -10.23 8.11 14.19
N PRO A 34 -10.74 8.21 12.96
CA PRO A 34 -11.94 7.47 12.57
C PRO A 34 -11.67 5.95 12.59
N TRP A 35 -12.71 5.17 12.79
CA TRP A 35 -12.66 3.72 12.68
C TRP A 35 -13.90 3.21 11.94
N CYS A 36 -13.83 1.98 11.45
CA CYS A 36 -14.89 1.34 10.69
C CYS A 36 -15.91 0.69 11.63
N LEU A 37 -17.17 1.10 11.54
CA LEU A 37 -18.27 0.55 12.32
C LEU A 37 -18.51 -0.94 12.07
N ASN A 38 -18.07 -1.46 10.92
CA ASN A 38 -18.33 -2.85 10.50
C ASN A 38 -17.24 -3.82 10.99
N CYS A 39 -15.96 -3.42 10.93
CA CYS A 39 -14.83 -4.32 11.24
C CYS A 39 -13.95 -3.84 12.39
N GLY A 40 -14.18 -2.65 12.95
CA GLY A 40 -13.37 -2.09 14.03
C GLY A 40 -12.00 -1.56 13.60
N LEU A 41 -11.63 -1.66 12.31
CA LEU A 41 -10.35 -1.19 11.82
C LEU A 41 -10.23 0.34 11.96
N VAL A 42 -9.08 0.82 12.40
CA VAL A 42 -8.80 2.26 12.53
C VAL A 42 -8.28 2.81 11.21
N LYS A 43 -8.80 3.96 10.79
CA LYS A 43 -8.37 4.61 9.56
C LYS A 43 -6.96 5.18 9.69
N ASN A 44 -6.12 4.94 8.69
CA ASN A 44 -4.85 5.63 8.53
C ASN A 44 -5.09 7.10 8.14
N ILE A 45 -4.73 8.03 9.04
CA ILE A 45 -4.79 9.49 8.82
C ILE A 45 -3.41 10.14 8.75
N SER A 46 -2.34 9.34 8.70
CA SER A 46 -0.97 9.82 8.59
C SER A 46 -0.64 10.30 7.18
N ASP A 47 0.52 10.92 6.99
CA ASP A 47 0.98 11.34 5.66
C ASP A 47 1.42 10.13 4.79
N ASP A 48 1.64 8.95 5.39
CA ASP A 48 1.98 7.71 4.70
C ASP A 48 0.72 7.01 4.16
N GLN A 49 0.08 7.67 3.19
CA GLN A 49 -1.17 7.23 2.60
C GLN A 49 -0.95 6.08 1.60
N PRO A 50 -1.76 5.01 1.69
CA PRO A 50 -1.76 3.94 0.69
C PRO A 50 -2.24 4.45 -0.67
N LYS A 51 -1.85 3.72 -1.73
CA LYS A 51 -2.23 3.98 -3.12
C LYS A 51 -3.17 2.88 -3.61
N SER A 52 -3.98 3.20 -4.62
CA SER A 52 -4.84 2.23 -5.28
C SER A 52 -4.03 1.17 -6.03
N ILE A 53 -4.61 -0.01 -6.25
CA ILE A 53 -3.99 -1.04 -7.10
C ILE A 53 -3.55 -0.52 -8.48
N GLY A 54 -4.33 0.38 -9.08
CA GLY A 54 -4.01 0.99 -10.37
C GLY A 54 -2.68 1.77 -10.38
N TYR A 55 -2.31 2.40 -9.26
CA TYR A 55 -1.01 3.04 -9.12
C TYR A 55 0.14 2.02 -9.25
N TRP A 56 0.01 0.88 -8.57
CA TRP A 56 1.03 -0.18 -8.57
C TRP A 56 1.10 -0.91 -9.91
N MET A 57 -0.04 -1.11 -10.59
CA MET A 57 -0.09 -1.66 -11.94
C MET A 57 0.55 -0.73 -12.96
N ASN A 58 0.33 0.59 -12.83
CA ASN A 58 1.00 1.57 -13.68
C ASN A 58 2.52 1.58 -13.43
N LEU A 59 2.94 1.52 -12.17
CA LEU A 59 4.35 1.43 -11.81
C LEU A 59 5.01 0.16 -12.37
N LEU A 60 4.32 -0.98 -12.31
CA LEU A 60 4.76 -2.21 -12.97
C LEU A 60 4.94 -2.01 -14.48
N SER A 61 4.01 -1.32 -15.16
CA SER A 61 4.13 -1.04 -16.60
C SER A 61 5.42 -0.28 -16.93
N ILE A 62 5.75 0.75 -16.15
CA ILE A 62 6.98 1.54 -16.30
C ILE A 62 8.21 0.66 -16.09
N ILE A 63 8.32 -0.01 -14.94
CA ILE A 63 9.44 -0.92 -14.61
C ILE A 63 9.60 -2.00 -15.68
N SER A 64 8.48 -2.51 -16.20
CA SER A 64 8.49 -3.56 -17.21
C SER A 64 9.04 -3.12 -18.56
N THR A 65 9.02 -1.82 -18.83
CA THR A 65 9.58 -1.21 -20.03
C THR A 65 11.06 -0.92 -19.80
N ASP A 66 11.40 -0.34 -18.64
CA ASP A 66 12.77 0.06 -18.31
C ASP A 66 13.73 -1.14 -18.12
N HIS A 67 13.21 -2.28 -17.66
CA HIS A 67 14.00 -3.49 -17.38
C HIS A 67 13.72 -4.66 -18.33
N ASP A 68 13.05 -4.39 -19.46
CA ASP A 68 12.71 -5.38 -20.50
C ASP A 68 12.13 -6.69 -19.91
N LEU A 69 11.14 -6.56 -19.02
CA LEU A 69 10.55 -7.72 -18.38
C LEU A 69 9.80 -8.57 -19.42
N LYS A 70 10.04 -9.88 -19.40
CA LYS A 70 9.31 -10.82 -20.26
C LYS A 70 7.82 -10.79 -19.93
N GLN A 71 6.97 -11.00 -20.93
CA GLN A 71 5.51 -11.00 -20.75
C GLN A 71 5.05 -11.94 -19.63
N VAL A 72 5.71 -13.10 -19.47
CA VAL A 72 5.44 -14.04 -18.38
C VAL A 72 5.75 -13.44 -17.00
N GLN A 73 6.88 -12.74 -16.83
CA GLN A 73 7.21 -12.05 -15.59
C GLN A 73 6.19 -10.95 -15.26
N LYS A 74 5.83 -10.12 -16.25
CA LYS A 74 4.81 -9.07 -16.08
C LYS A 74 3.49 -9.65 -15.57
N ARG A 75 3.03 -10.75 -16.17
CA ARG A 75 1.79 -11.44 -15.79
C ARG A 75 1.85 -12.05 -14.40
N LEU A 76 2.95 -12.69 -14.03
CA LEU A 76 3.12 -13.27 -12.70
C LEU A 76 3.13 -12.21 -11.60
N ILE A 77 3.87 -11.11 -11.83
CA ILE A 77 3.91 -9.97 -10.90
C ILE A 77 2.52 -9.33 -10.77
N ALA A 78 1.86 -9.03 -11.89
CA ALA A 78 0.53 -8.43 -11.91
C ALA A 78 -0.48 -9.28 -11.13
N LYS A 79 -0.46 -10.60 -11.36
CA LYS A 79 -1.33 -11.53 -10.64
C LYS A 79 -1.07 -11.53 -9.13
N GLU A 80 0.20 -11.52 -8.70
CA GLU A 80 0.50 -11.50 -7.26
C GLU A 80 0.14 -10.17 -6.59
N ILE A 81 0.15 -9.05 -7.33
CA ILE A 81 -0.39 -7.77 -6.85
C ILE A 81 -1.92 -7.87 -6.70
N GLU A 82 -2.62 -8.41 -7.71
CA GLU A 82 -4.07 -8.59 -7.69
C GLU A 82 -4.54 -9.56 -6.59
N ASP A 83 -3.78 -10.61 -6.31
CA ASP A 83 -4.10 -11.60 -5.28
C ASP A 83 -3.79 -11.11 -3.85
N SER A 84 -3.20 -9.92 -3.69
CA SER A 84 -2.76 -9.39 -2.39
C SER A 84 -3.71 -8.33 -1.82
N ASP A 85 -4.32 -8.63 -0.67
CA ASP A 85 -5.32 -7.81 0.00
C ASP A 85 -4.84 -6.37 0.31
N ILE A 86 -3.54 -6.18 0.54
CA ILE A 86 -2.96 -4.88 0.91
C ILE A 86 -3.12 -3.81 -0.19
N PHE A 87 -3.36 -4.23 -1.43
CA PHE A 87 -3.58 -3.31 -2.57
C PHE A 87 -5.06 -3.01 -2.81
N HIS A 88 -5.97 -3.72 -2.14
CA HIS A 88 -7.43 -3.54 -2.26
C HIS A 88 -8.02 -2.77 -1.09
N ASP A 89 -7.57 -3.03 0.15
CA ASP A 89 -8.04 -2.31 1.33
C ASP A 89 -7.05 -1.22 1.77
N SER A 90 -7.40 0.02 1.46
CA SER A 90 -6.60 1.20 1.79
C SER A 90 -6.97 1.83 3.15
N PHE A 91 -7.93 1.28 3.90
CA PHE A 91 -8.53 1.99 5.03
C PHE A 91 -7.57 2.12 6.22
N GLY A 92 -6.97 1.01 6.63
CA GLY A 92 -6.03 0.95 7.75
C GLY A 92 -4.57 0.73 7.35
N SER A 93 -4.29 0.52 6.06
CA SER A 93 -2.95 0.20 5.56
C SER A 93 -2.04 1.43 5.45
N PHE A 94 -0.72 1.22 5.53
CA PHE A 94 0.30 2.22 5.26
C PHE A 94 0.84 2.12 3.83
N GLY A 95 1.12 3.26 3.20
CA GLY A 95 1.75 3.29 1.87
C GLY A 95 3.14 2.64 1.87
N SER A 96 3.90 2.79 2.95
CA SER A 96 5.18 2.13 3.13
C SER A 96 5.09 0.60 3.15
N ASP A 97 4.01 0.03 3.66
CA ASP A 97 3.80 -1.43 3.69
C ASP A 97 3.39 -1.97 2.31
N GLN A 98 2.58 -1.23 1.56
CA GLN A 98 2.33 -1.54 0.14
C GLN A 98 3.64 -1.51 -0.66
N LYS A 99 4.48 -0.50 -0.44
CA LYS A 99 5.80 -0.37 -1.11
C LYS A 99 6.70 -1.56 -0.80
N LYS A 100 6.83 -1.95 0.47
CA LYS A 100 7.62 -3.12 0.88
C LYS A 100 7.09 -4.40 0.21
N THR A 101 5.77 -4.57 0.19
CA THR A 101 5.13 -5.74 -0.43
C THR A 101 5.39 -5.78 -1.93
N PHE A 102 5.19 -4.66 -2.63
CA PHE A 102 5.44 -4.54 -4.06
C PHE A 102 6.90 -4.84 -4.43
N ILE A 103 7.86 -4.28 -3.68
CA ILE A 103 9.28 -4.61 -3.85
C ILE A 103 9.53 -6.11 -3.60
N GLY A 104 8.92 -6.69 -2.57
CA GLY A 104 9.00 -8.11 -2.28
C GLY A 104 8.54 -8.99 -3.44
N ILE A 105 7.43 -8.62 -4.09
CA ILE A 105 6.91 -9.31 -5.29
C ILE A 105 7.91 -9.18 -6.45
N LEU A 106 8.38 -7.97 -6.76
CA LEU A 106 9.34 -7.75 -7.85
C LEU A 106 10.60 -8.61 -7.70
N LYS A 107 11.14 -8.69 -6.48
CA LYS A 107 12.34 -9.48 -6.16
C LYS A 107 12.20 -10.98 -6.42
N LYS A 108 10.98 -11.52 -6.45
CA LYS A 108 10.74 -12.94 -6.75
C LYS A 108 10.96 -13.25 -8.22
N TYR A 109 10.72 -12.28 -9.11
CA TYR A 109 10.70 -12.49 -10.55
C TYR A 109 11.82 -11.76 -11.29
N ILE A 110 12.56 -10.89 -10.61
CA ILE A 110 13.64 -10.12 -11.21
C ILE A 110 14.94 -10.34 -10.42
N LEU A 111 16.01 -10.68 -11.12
CA LEU A 111 17.33 -10.85 -10.53
C LEU A 111 17.87 -9.49 -10.09
N LEU A 112 18.16 -9.36 -8.79
CA LEU A 112 18.53 -8.12 -8.09
C LEU A 112 19.72 -7.36 -8.69
N SER A 113 20.56 -7.99 -9.51
CA SER A 113 21.70 -7.33 -10.16
C SER A 113 21.30 -6.27 -11.20
N SER A 114 20.02 -6.21 -11.60
CA SER A 114 19.52 -5.25 -12.61
C SER A 114 18.59 -4.17 -12.08
N ILE A 115 18.25 -4.16 -10.79
CA ILE A 115 17.32 -3.18 -10.22
C ILE A 115 18.00 -2.42 -9.09
N ASP A 116 18.33 -1.17 -9.36
CA ASP A 116 18.52 -0.18 -8.29
C ASP A 116 17.14 0.24 -7.78
N ILE A 117 16.75 -0.34 -6.65
CA ILE A 117 15.45 -0.09 -5.99
C ILE A 117 15.37 1.37 -5.52
N ASP A 118 16.52 2.01 -5.26
CA ASP A 118 16.59 3.42 -4.88
C ASP A 118 16.39 4.35 -6.10
N SER A 119 16.57 3.84 -7.33
CA SER A 119 16.18 4.54 -8.56
C SER A 119 14.66 4.49 -8.81
N ILE A 120 13.95 3.46 -8.34
CA ILE A 120 12.47 3.39 -8.42
C ILE A 120 11.82 4.47 -7.54
N THR A 121 12.49 4.90 -6.45
CA THR A 121 12.09 6.06 -5.64
C THR A 121 12.12 7.39 -6.38
N PHE A 122 12.74 7.46 -7.55
CA PHE A 122 12.84 8.67 -8.37
C PHE A 122 11.74 8.79 -9.42
N ILE A 123 10.78 7.85 -9.50
CA ILE A 123 9.56 8.01 -10.30
C ILE A 123 8.69 9.06 -9.60
N ARG A 124 9.04 10.30 -9.94
CA ARG A 124 8.59 11.62 -9.54
C ARG A 124 7.12 11.68 -9.11
N LYS A 125 6.90 12.42 -8.02
CA LYS A 125 5.83 13.43 -7.87
C LYS A 125 4.71 13.29 -8.92
N LEU A 126 3.80 12.36 -8.70
CA LEU A 126 2.47 12.33 -9.28
C LEU A 126 1.47 12.20 -8.13
#